data_AF-A0AAV2J6W3-F1
#
_entry.id   AF-A0AAV2J6W3-F1
#
_cell.length_a   1.000
_cell.length_b   1.000
_cell.length_c   1.000
_cell.angle_alpha   90.00
_cell.angle_beta   90.00
_cell.angle_gamma   90.00
#
_symmetry.space_group_name_H-M   'P 1'
#
loop_
_entity.id
_entity.type
_entity.pdbx_description
1 polymer ?
#
loop_
_entity_poly.entity_id
_entity_poly.type
_entity_poly.pdbx_seq_one_letter_code
_entity_poly.pdbx_strand_id
1 'polypeptide(L)'
;MTEYNWCKLCVGCSRVFVDKEAMMAAALEMAGQIAARSPVAVQGTKVNLVYSRDHSVQEGLHYMAAWNMSMLQTQDVMKSAQASMEKKGPETVVFSKL
;
A
#
# COMPACT_ATOMS: atom_id res chain seq x y z
N MET A 1 -26.90 17.89 -5.38
CA MET A 1 -26.16 16.80 -4.68
C MET A 1 -26.33 15.48 -5.46
N THR A 2 -26.03 15.47 -6.76
CA THR A 2 -26.35 14.33 -7.65
C THR A 2 -25.18 13.94 -8.57
N GLU A 3 -24.20 14.82 -8.79
CA GLU A 3 -23.08 14.55 -9.71
C GLU A 3 -21.92 13.76 -9.07
N TYR A 4 -21.66 13.94 -7.77
CA TYR A 4 -20.55 13.25 -7.09
C TYR A 4 -20.80 11.77 -6.77
N ASN A 5 -22.06 11.31 -6.87
CA ASN A 5 -22.41 9.94 -6.50
C ASN A 5 -21.96 8.92 -7.56
N TRP A 6 -21.83 9.36 -8.81
CA TRP A 6 -21.33 8.55 -9.91
C TRP A 6 -19.87 8.13 -9.73
N CYS A 7 -18.99 9.02 -9.23
CA CYS A 7 -17.57 8.67 -9.08
C CYS A 7 -17.34 7.59 -7.99
N LYS A 8 -18.21 7.52 -6.98
CA LYS A 8 -18.18 6.45 -5.97
C LYS A 8 -18.76 5.13 -6.50
N LEU A 9 -19.81 5.20 -7.31
CA LEU A 9 -20.51 4.01 -7.82
C LEU A 9 -19.67 3.24 -8.85
N CYS A 10 -18.90 3.94 -9.68
CA CYS A 10 -18.07 3.35 -10.75
C CYS A 10 -16.61 3.08 -10.34
N VAL A 11 -16.29 3.08 -9.04
CA VAL A 11 -14.93 2.85 -8.48
C VAL A 11 -13.82 3.79 -8.99
N GLY A 12 -14.15 4.84 -9.75
CA GLY A 12 -13.17 5.78 -10.32
C GLY A 12 -12.55 6.73 -9.29
N CYS A 13 -13.25 7.00 -8.19
CA CYS A 13 -12.74 7.77 -7.05
C CYS A 13 -12.85 6.95 -5.76
N SER A 14 -11.75 6.80 -5.01
CA SER A 14 -11.78 6.13 -3.71
C SER A 14 -12.58 6.91 -2.65
N ARG A 15 -12.49 8.25 -2.67
CA ARG A 15 -13.18 9.17 -1.74
C ARG A 15 -13.56 10.46 -2.47
N VAL A 16 -14.61 11.14 -2.00
CA VAL A 16 -15.03 12.47 -2.49
C VAL A 16 -15.04 13.42 -1.30
N PHE A 17 -14.52 14.63 -1.51
CA PHE A 17 -14.39 15.68 -0.50
C PHE A 17 -15.21 16.91 -0.90
N VAL A 18 -15.53 17.74 0.09
CA VAL A 18 -16.37 18.93 -0.09
C VAL A 18 -15.66 20.05 -0.86
N ASP A 19 -14.34 20.13 -0.73
CA ASP A 19 -13.49 21.12 -1.40
C ASP A 19 -12.06 20.58 -1.62
N LYS A 20 -11.24 21.39 -2.29
CA LYS A 20 -9.85 21.08 -2.62
C LYS A 20 -8.95 20.98 -1.39
N GLU A 21 -9.16 21.81 -0.38
CA GLU A 21 -8.31 21.84 0.82
C GLU A 21 -8.51 20.55 1.64
N ALA A 22 -9.76 20.16 1.85
CA ALA A 22 -10.13 18.91 2.50
C ALA A 22 -9.58 17.69 1.74
N MET A 23 -9.64 17.71 0.40
CA MET A 23 -9.05 16.65 -0.44
C MET A 23 -7.53 16.57 -0.26
N MET A 24 -6.83 17.70 -0.31
CA MET A 24 -5.37 17.73 -0.19
C MET A 24 -4.91 17.29 1.20
N ALA A 25 -5.60 17.72 2.26
CA ALA A 25 -5.32 17.29 3.63
C ALA A 25 -5.43 15.76 3.76
N ALA A 26 -6.53 15.17 3.27
CA ALA A 26 -6.73 13.74 3.30
C ALA A 26 -5.74 12.96 2.41
N ALA A 27 -5.34 13.52 1.26
CA ALA A 27 -4.33 12.91 0.39
C ALA A 27 -2.95 12.88 1.06
N LEU A 28 -2.54 13.95 1.73
CA LEU A 28 -1.29 14.02 2.48
C LEU A 28 -1.30 13.10 3.70
N GLU A 29 -2.43 13.00 4.41
CA GLU A 29 -2.61 12.04 5.50
C GLU A 29 -2.41 10.60 4.98
N MET A 30 -3.06 10.25 3.87
CA MET A 30 -2.91 8.93 3.25
C MET A 30 -1.48 8.66 2.78
N ALA A 31 -0.81 9.67 2.20
CA ALA A 31 0.59 9.56 1.82
C ALA A 31 1.49 9.30 3.03
N GLY A 32 1.22 9.96 4.17
CA GLY A 32 1.90 9.70 5.44
C GLY A 32 1.69 8.26 5.94
N GLN A 33 0.46 7.75 5.86
CA GLN A 33 0.15 6.37 6.24
C GLN A 33 0.87 5.33 5.36
N ILE A 34 1.04 5.61 4.06
CA ILE A 34 1.80 4.76 3.13
C ILE A 34 3.31 4.86 3.43
N ALA A 35 3.82 6.06 3.66
CA ALA A 35 5.23 6.30 3.96
C ALA A 35 5.68 5.66 5.29
N ALA A 36 4.76 5.47 6.24
CA ALA A 36 5.01 4.74 7.48
C ALA A 36 5.13 3.22 7.31
N ARG A 37 5.01 2.67 6.09
CA ARG A 37 5.13 1.23 5.81
C ARG A 37 6.48 0.91 5.19
N SER A 38 6.83 -0.38 5.20
CA SER A 38 8.02 -0.88 4.52
C SER A 38 8.02 -0.47 3.04
N PRO A 39 9.06 0.23 2.54
CA PRO A 39 9.14 0.62 1.14
C PRO A 39 9.26 -0.60 0.22
N VAL A 40 9.93 -1.68 0.68
CA VAL A 40 9.98 -2.97 -0.03
C VAL A 40 8.57 -3.53 -0.21
N ALA A 41 7.77 -3.56 0.87
CA ALA A 41 6.42 -4.12 0.82
C ALA A 41 5.47 -3.30 -0.06
N VAL A 42 5.50 -1.97 0.05
CA VAL A 42 4.63 -1.08 -0.76
C VAL A 42 4.96 -1.21 -2.25
N GLN A 43 6.24 -1.11 -2.61
CA GLN A 43 6.65 -1.21 -4.01
C GLN A 43 6.44 -2.61 -4.57
N GLY A 44 6.81 -3.65 -3.81
CA GLY A 44 6.58 -5.04 -4.18
C GLY A 44 5.10 -5.34 -4.42
N THR A 45 4.21 -4.83 -3.57
CA THR A 45 2.76 -4.98 -3.75
C THR A 45 2.30 -4.32 -5.06
N LYS A 46 2.76 -3.09 -5.36
CA LYS A 46 2.43 -2.42 -6.60
C LYS A 46 2.87 -3.21 -7.83
N VAL A 47 4.10 -3.73 -7.83
CA VAL A 47 4.63 -4.54 -8.95
C VAL A 47 3.80 -5.80 -9.14
N ASN A 48 3.47 -6.52 -8.05
CA ASN A 48 2.66 -7.74 -8.11
C ASN A 48 1.22 -7.47 -8.60
N LEU A 49 0.59 -6.37 -8.16
CA LEU A 49 -0.74 -5.99 -8.63
C LEU A 49 -0.74 -5.67 -10.12
N VAL A 50 0.27 -4.93 -10.60
CA VAL A 50 0.41 -4.60 -12.02
C VAL A 50 0.65 -5.86 -12.85
N TYR A 51 1.53 -6.76 -12.40
CA TYR A 51 1.76 -8.03 -13.08
C TYR A 51 0.49 -8.87 -13.14
N SER A 52 -0.21 -9.04 -12.02
CA SER A 52 -1.42 -9.88 -11.93
C SER A 52 -2.58 -9.38 -12.78
N ARG A 53 -2.61 -8.08 -13.14
CA ARG A 53 -3.65 -7.52 -14.00
C ARG A 53 -3.63 -8.11 -15.41
N ASP A 54 -2.42 -8.38 -15.92
CA ASP A 54 -2.20 -8.73 -17.33
C ASP A 54 -1.90 -10.23 -17.52
N HIS A 55 -1.96 -11.03 -16.44
CA HIS A 55 -1.61 -12.45 -16.43
C HIS A 55 -2.69 -13.30 -15.76
N SER A 56 -2.65 -14.61 -15.99
CA SER A 56 -3.53 -15.53 -15.29
C SER A 56 -3.24 -15.54 -13.79
N VAL A 57 -4.22 -15.95 -12.98
CA VAL A 57 -4.05 -16.10 -11.53
C VAL A 57 -2.88 -17.04 -11.20
N GLN A 58 -2.71 -18.13 -11.97
CA GLN A 58 -1.63 -19.08 -11.77
C GLN A 58 -0.24 -18.44 -11.99
N GLU A 59 -0.07 -17.70 -13.08
CA GLU A 59 1.17 -16.96 -13.38
C GLU A 59 1.44 -15.87 -12.34
N GLY A 60 0.40 -15.12 -11.94
CA GLY A 60 0.50 -14.10 -10.90
C GLY A 60 0.97 -14.68 -9.56
N LEU A 61 0.44 -15.84 -9.16
CA LEU A 61 0.87 -16.53 -7.93
C LEU A 61 2.32 -17.02 -8.03
N HIS A 62 2.72 -17.58 -9.17
CA HIS A 62 4.11 -18.02 -9.39
C HIS A 62 5.08 -16.83 -9.37
N TYR A 63 4.73 -15.73 -10.02
CA TYR A 63 5.51 -14.49 -9.99
C TYR A 63 5.64 -13.93 -8.58
N MET A 64 4.53 -13.89 -7.83
CA MET A 64 4.52 -13.43 -6.44
C MET A 64 5.37 -14.31 -5.53
N ALA A 65 5.31 -15.64 -5.69
CA ALA A 65 6.17 -16.55 -4.96
C ALA A 65 7.65 -16.29 -5.26
N ALA A 66 8.00 -16.17 -6.55
CA ALA A 66 9.37 -15.88 -6.97
C ALA A 66 9.89 -14.54 -6.44
N TRP A 67 9.04 -13.50 -6.50
CA TRP A 67 9.35 -12.17 -5.98
C TRP A 67 9.57 -12.18 -4.47
N ASN A 68 8.68 -12.84 -3.72
CA ASN A 68 8.74 -12.89 -2.25
C ASN A 68 9.93 -13.72 -1.74
N MET A 69 10.44 -14.71 -2.50
CA MET A 69 11.66 -15.44 -2.11
C MET A 69 12.86 -14.50 -1.88
N SER A 70 12.96 -13.42 -2.66
CA SER A 70 14.00 -12.41 -2.48
C SER A 70 13.56 -11.32 -1.50
N MET A 71 12.33 -10.80 -1.63
CA MET A 71 11.91 -9.62 -0.89
C MET A 71 11.60 -9.88 0.58
N LEU A 72 11.32 -11.13 1.00
CA LEU A 72 11.16 -11.49 2.41
C LEU A 72 12.47 -11.49 3.20
N GLN A 73 13.62 -11.41 2.51
CA GLN A 73 14.94 -11.36 3.15
C GLN A 73 15.32 -9.94 3.65
N THR A 74 14.36 -9.01 3.64
CA THR A 74 14.55 -7.66 4.20
C THR A 74 14.49 -7.64 5.73
N GLN A 75 15.19 -6.69 6.35
CA GLN A 75 15.06 -6.41 7.79
C GLN A 75 13.68 -5.87 8.16
N ASP A 76 12.91 -5.35 7.18
CA ASP A 76 11.61 -4.75 7.43
C ASP A 76 10.63 -5.75 8.07
N VAL A 77 10.69 -7.03 7.66
CA VAL A 77 9.85 -8.11 8.24
C VAL A 77 10.16 -8.28 9.73
N MET A 78 11.44 -8.37 10.09
CA MET A 78 11.86 -8.55 11.48
C MET A 78 11.52 -7.34 12.35
N LYS A 79 11.76 -6.12 11.83
CA LYS A 79 11.41 -4.87 12.52
C LYS A 79 9.90 -4.77 12.76
N SER A 80 9.09 -5.10 11.76
CA SER A 80 7.63 -5.11 11.89
C SER A 80 7.14 -6.19 12.87
N ALA A 81 7.73 -7.39 12.84
CA ALA A 81 7.40 -8.46 13.79
C ALA A 81 7.71 -8.03 15.23
N GLN A 82 8.90 -7.45 15.47
CA GLN A 82 9.29 -6.94 16.78
C GLN A 82 8.34 -5.83 17.26
N ALA A 83 8.03 -4.85 16.42
CA ALA A 83 7.11 -3.77 16.76
C ALA A 83 5.72 -4.31 17.13
N SER A 84 5.21 -5.31 16.40
CA SER A 84 3.95 -5.98 16.71
C SER A 84 4.00 -6.71 18.05
N MET A 85 5.12 -7.37 18.39
CA MET A 85 5.32 -8.02 19.70
C MET A 85 5.34 -6.99 20.84
N GLU A 86 5.94 -5.82 20.59
CA GLU A 86 5.99 -4.69 21.52
C GLU A 86 4.67 -3.89 21.56
N LYS A 87 3.64 -4.31 20.81
CA LYS A 87 2.35 -3.60 20.65
C LYS A 87 2.51 -2.15 20.19
N LYS A 88 3.58 -1.88 19.43
CA LYS A 88 3.82 -0.59 18.81
C LYS A 88 3.17 -0.53 17.43
N GLY A 89 2.65 0.64 17.08
CA GLY A 89 2.05 0.87 15.77
C GLY A 89 3.10 1.01 14.66
N PRO A 90 2.68 0.84 13.39
CA PRO A 90 3.56 0.87 12.22
C PRO A 90 4.32 2.19 12.05
N GLU A 91 3.74 3.30 12.48
CA GLU A 91 4.35 4.63 12.48
C GLU A 91 5.60 4.76 13.35
N THR A 92 5.81 3.83 14.28
CA THR A 92 6.98 3.83 15.17
C THR A 92 8.19 3.09 14.57
N VAL A 93 8.00 2.39 13.45
CA VAL A 93 9.02 1.55 12.84
C VAL A 93 9.77 2.34 11.76
N VAL A 94 11.08 2.48 11.94
CA VAL A 94 11.94 3.14 10.96
C VAL A 94 12.55 2.11 10.00
N PHE A 95 12.11 2.18 8.74
CA PHE A 95 12.66 1.38 7.65
C PHE A 95 13.82 2.10 6.96
N SER A 96 14.72 1.32 6.37
CA SER A 96 15.80 1.90 5.55
C SER A 96 15.22 2.41 4.24
N LYS A 97 15.88 3.40 3.63
CA LYS A 97 15.54 3.83 2.27
C LYS A 97 15.80 2.65 1.31
N LEU A 98 14.88 2.46 0.36
CA LEU A 98 15.04 1.51 -0.74
C LEU A 98 15.94 2.09 -1.82
#